data_AF-A0A956KEE7-F1
#
_entry.id   AF-A0A956KEE7-F1
#
_cell.length_a   1.000
_cell.length_b   1.000
_cell.length_c   1.000
_cell.angle_alpha   90.00
_cell.angle_beta   90.00
_cell.angle_gamma   90.00
#
_symmetry.space_group_name_H-M   'P 1'
#
loop_
_entity.id
_entity.type
_entity.pdbx_description
1 polymer ?
#
loop_
_entity_poly.entity_id
_entity_poly.type
_entity_poly.pdbx_seq_one_letter_code
_entity_poly.pdbx_strand_id
1 'polypeptide(L)'
;MPTDRRLLLIIGPALAFAATCGGDEPEPELDPGAIVRVSAVSQVGVLLEEFPESARERIAGELVGRSPEWWMERARWQLRLTYIRLIYRKYYFDEAEQAQRNALPLPPEEHWKIILDADGPQRRVVDGHDMVAIGYHFESTLLTDVASPGVSEPALDVIGGVWDEPFVFPVDPTLLFQRTGYACMSEDEFPPESVDAEEAYRFYDDTCEVEAPGENACHYTEPLPQESCIDAVSRVIGGVGVDLHFERLEWDPALADEVRSGELTREDAPDLKVLTTGEGLNDNRVLYKYIPEDHCAVVEGCVGGSGWRRLLVFDSHDHNVGGEPLHIGEVDYFVEGLGGELIDRNVYSYSACHDHYHFQYYGDFSFSAEGASQVQKNGFCLESTDRLSNNESSPLHTDYGCHFQGVSPGWGDLYGSSLTCNWVDITEVDTSTGPLTGDLAFRSNPDGFLCEGTLQTDESGAQLWEESEFMTEVGDPVFRPLCEQAPGTEANDVGQVEVTLPQRGGFVTAPCRTEHDLGPLRNCDFEEQPALSVCAPGEAVSLTCSLAGDAAPQVVRICRTSQVLGGGVDCSHVDALANVVVEGDATEVSFTCPAALDAEEPGGEYGVYSAPVWSGDARGDVTCSS
;
A
#
# COMPACT_ATOMS: atom_id res chain seq x y z
N MET A 1 -9.67 -81.33 -29.37
CA MET A 1 -9.22 -82.06 -30.58
C MET A 1 -9.48 -81.20 -31.79
N PRO A 2 -8.54 -81.13 -32.75
CA PRO A 2 -8.41 -80.06 -33.74
C PRO A 2 -8.88 -80.51 -35.13
N THR A 3 -8.99 -79.57 -36.06
CA THR A 3 -8.59 -79.73 -37.48
C THR A 3 -8.73 -78.36 -38.15
N ASP A 4 -7.66 -77.64 -38.46
CA ASP A 4 -6.61 -77.79 -39.48
C ASP A 4 -6.85 -76.93 -40.75
N ARG A 5 -5.87 -76.07 -40.97
CA ARG A 5 -5.51 -75.17 -42.07
C ARG A 5 -6.08 -75.49 -43.47
N ARG A 6 -6.33 -74.42 -44.25
CA ARG A 6 -5.45 -74.05 -45.40
C ARG A 6 -5.73 -72.66 -46.00
N LEU A 7 -4.62 -71.96 -46.16
CA LEU A 7 -4.34 -70.76 -46.96
C LEU A 7 -4.87 -70.88 -48.40
N LEU A 8 -5.43 -69.78 -48.93
CA LEU A 8 -5.32 -69.46 -50.35
C LEU A 8 -5.07 -67.94 -50.51
N LEU A 9 -3.84 -67.61 -50.91
CA LEU A 9 -3.42 -66.30 -51.40
C LEU A 9 -4.12 -66.05 -52.76
N ILE A 10 -4.80 -64.91 -52.91
CA ILE A 10 -5.09 -64.32 -54.22
C ILE A 10 -4.46 -62.93 -54.23
N ILE A 11 -3.41 -62.79 -55.03
CA ILE A 11 -2.71 -61.54 -55.33
C ILE A 11 -3.55 -60.81 -56.39
N GLY A 12 -4.10 -59.65 -56.04
CA GLY A 12 -4.73 -58.69 -56.96
C GLY A 12 -3.93 -57.39 -56.99
N PRO A 13 -3.83 -56.71 -58.15
CA PRO A 13 -2.80 -55.69 -58.40
C PRO A 13 -3.05 -54.39 -57.65
N ALA A 14 -1.96 -53.80 -57.15
CA ALA A 14 -1.92 -52.49 -56.53
C ALA A 14 -2.36 -51.40 -57.52
N LEU A 15 -3.46 -50.72 -57.22
CA LEU A 15 -3.73 -49.39 -57.73
C LEU A 15 -2.99 -48.39 -56.83
N ALA A 16 -1.97 -47.76 -57.40
CA ALA A 16 -1.32 -46.61 -56.80
C ALA A 16 -2.30 -45.42 -56.82
N PHE A 17 -2.91 -45.12 -55.68
CA PHE A 17 -3.40 -43.78 -55.40
C PHE A 17 -2.19 -42.96 -54.95
N ALA A 18 -1.74 -42.06 -55.84
CA ALA A 18 -0.89 -40.96 -55.44
C ALA A 18 -1.69 -40.11 -54.46
N ALA A 19 -1.42 -40.27 -53.17
CA ALA A 19 -1.77 -39.28 -52.17
C ALA A 19 -0.95 -38.04 -52.52
N THR A 20 -1.62 -37.04 -53.11
CA THR A 20 -1.13 -35.68 -53.12
C THR A 20 -0.86 -35.30 -51.67
N CYS A 21 0.40 -34.95 -51.37
CA CYS A 21 0.79 -34.31 -50.13
C CYS A 21 -0.20 -33.17 -49.86
N GLY A 22 -1.04 -33.32 -48.83
CA GLY A 22 -1.57 -32.15 -48.14
C GLY A 22 -0.35 -31.40 -47.63
N GLY A 23 -0.23 -30.13 -48.00
CA GLY A 23 0.70 -29.27 -47.29
C GLY A 23 0.34 -29.33 -45.81
N ASP A 24 1.36 -29.42 -44.97
CA ASP A 24 1.22 -29.06 -43.57
C ASP A 24 0.63 -27.65 -43.56
N GLU A 25 -0.66 -27.52 -43.24
CA GLU A 25 -1.16 -26.25 -42.73
C GLU A 25 -0.36 -26.04 -41.44
N PRO A 26 0.38 -24.92 -41.30
CA PRO A 26 1.07 -24.64 -40.06
C PRO A 26 0.03 -24.71 -38.94
N GLU A 27 0.32 -25.46 -37.87
CA GLU A 27 -0.47 -25.36 -36.65
C GLU A 27 -0.58 -23.86 -36.31
N PRO A 28 -1.77 -23.36 -35.97
CA PRO A 28 -1.93 -21.96 -35.62
C PRO A 28 -0.91 -21.64 -34.52
N GLU A 29 -0.03 -20.68 -34.81
CA GLU A 29 0.90 -20.16 -33.83
C GLU A 29 0.07 -19.68 -32.65
N LEU A 30 0.23 -20.34 -31.49
CA LEU A 30 -0.49 -19.94 -30.29
C LEU A 30 -0.04 -18.53 -29.94
N ASP A 31 -1.00 -17.66 -29.64
CA ASP A 31 -0.69 -16.30 -29.20
C ASP A 31 0.22 -16.39 -27.96
N PRO A 32 1.29 -15.57 -27.88
CA PRO A 32 2.27 -15.66 -26.79
C PRO A 32 1.71 -15.14 -25.46
N GLY A 33 0.57 -14.43 -25.47
CA GLY A 33 -0.07 -13.88 -24.29
C GLY A 33 -1.50 -13.43 -24.54
N ALA A 34 -2.02 -12.64 -23.62
CA ALA A 34 -3.36 -12.07 -23.63
C ALA A 34 -3.33 -10.56 -23.46
N ILE A 35 -4.32 -9.89 -24.06
CA ILE A 35 -4.51 -8.44 -23.94
C ILE A 35 -5.92 -8.18 -23.39
N VAL A 36 -5.99 -7.42 -22.30
CA VAL A 36 -7.25 -6.93 -21.74
C VAL A 36 -7.21 -5.41 -21.68
N ARG A 37 -8.14 -4.74 -22.37
CA ARG A 37 -8.32 -3.30 -22.23
C ARG A 37 -9.11 -3.02 -20.96
N VAL A 38 -8.70 -2.00 -20.21
CA VAL A 38 -9.48 -1.45 -19.11
C VAL A 38 -9.81 0.01 -19.39
N SER A 39 -11.02 0.45 -19.08
CA SER A 39 -11.44 1.83 -19.27
C SER A 39 -12.48 2.29 -18.25
N ALA A 40 -12.52 3.58 -17.97
CA ALA A 40 -13.54 4.19 -17.13
C ALA A 40 -13.84 5.64 -17.52
N VAL A 41 -15.00 6.13 -17.09
CA VAL A 41 -15.39 7.53 -17.18
C VAL A 41 -15.74 8.00 -15.78
N SER A 42 -15.09 9.07 -15.31
CA SER A 42 -15.29 9.58 -13.96
C SER A 42 -15.05 11.09 -13.91
N GLN A 43 -15.08 11.67 -12.71
CA GLN A 43 -14.69 13.05 -12.43
C GLN A 43 -13.89 13.14 -11.13
N VAL A 44 -12.95 14.07 -11.09
CA VAL A 44 -12.18 14.43 -9.89
C VAL A 44 -12.33 15.91 -9.58
N GLY A 45 -12.08 16.26 -8.32
CA GLY A 45 -12.26 17.61 -7.81
C GLY A 45 -11.39 17.93 -6.60
N VAL A 46 -11.58 19.16 -6.13
CA VAL A 46 -11.10 19.68 -4.85
C VAL A 46 -12.29 20.27 -4.12
N LEU A 47 -12.52 19.82 -2.89
CA LEU A 47 -13.58 20.31 -2.03
C LEU A 47 -13.28 21.74 -1.56
N LEU A 48 -14.12 22.71 -1.93
CA LEU A 48 -13.92 24.11 -1.51
C LEU A 48 -14.44 24.38 -0.10
N GLU A 49 -15.32 23.52 0.41
CA GLU A 49 -16.04 23.75 1.66
C GLU A 49 -15.15 23.73 2.90
N GLU A 50 -13.99 23.07 2.83
CA GLU A 50 -13.00 23.03 3.90
C GLU A 50 -12.19 24.32 4.03
N PHE A 51 -12.20 25.15 2.98
CA PHE A 51 -11.56 26.45 3.00
C PHE A 51 -12.50 27.50 3.60
N PRO A 52 -11.97 28.52 4.31
CA PRO A 52 -12.77 29.65 4.76
C PRO A 52 -13.51 30.33 3.61
N GLU A 53 -14.77 30.72 3.85
CA GLU A 53 -15.61 31.39 2.84
C GLU A 53 -14.92 32.61 2.22
N SER A 54 -14.12 33.32 3.03
CA SER A 54 -13.30 34.47 2.64
C SER A 54 -12.25 34.15 1.56
N ALA A 55 -11.81 32.91 1.44
CA ALA A 55 -10.75 32.46 0.52
C ALA A 55 -11.27 31.65 -0.68
N ARG A 56 -12.46 31.05 -0.59
CA ARG A 56 -12.98 30.08 -1.59
C ARG A 56 -12.97 30.57 -3.03
N GLU A 57 -13.40 31.82 -3.28
CA GLU A 57 -13.46 32.36 -4.65
C GLU A 57 -12.07 32.45 -5.29
N ARG A 58 -11.08 32.92 -4.51
CA ARG A 58 -9.69 33.02 -4.98
C ARG A 58 -9.11 31.63 -5.23
N ILE A 59 -9.24 30.73 -4.26
CA ILE A 59 -8.74 29.35 -4.36
C ILE A 59 -9.38 28.63 -5.54
N ALA A 60 -10.68 28.79 -5.75
CA ALA A 60 -11.36 28.23 -6.92
C ALA A 60 -10.76 28.77 -8.24
N GLY A 61 -10.48 30.08 -8.31
CA GLY A 61 -9.81 30.67 -9.48
C GLY A 61 -8.41 30.11 -9.72
N GLU A 62 -7.64 29.88 -8.65
CA GLU A 62 -6.31 29.26 -8.74
C GLU A 62 -6.38 27.79 -9.18
N LEU A 63 -7.35 27.03 -8.65
CA LEU A 63 -7.59 25.64 -9.03
C LEU A 63 -8.03 25.49 -10.49
N VAL A 64 -8.93 26.36 -10.97
CA VAL A 64 -9.32 26.41 -12.39
C VAL A 64 -8.11 26.72 -13.28
N GLY A 65 -7.14 27.48 -12.76
CA GLY A 65 -5.89 27.80 -13.46
C GLY A 65 -4.81 26.72 -13.42
N ARG A 66 -5.02 25.59 -12.70
CA ARG A 66 -4.05 24.48 -12.65
C ARG A 66 -3.92 23.80 -14.01
N SER A 67 -2.74 23.21 -14.25
CA SER A 67 -2.45 22.58 -15.54
C SER A 67 -3.23 21.28 -15.72
N PRO A 68 -3.39 20.80 -16.97
CA PRO A 68 -3.95 19.47 -17.22
C PRO A 68 -3.22 18.35 -16.46
N GLU A 69 -1.90 18.39 -16.39
CA GLU A 69 -1.09 17.36 -15.72
C GLU A 69 -1.42 17.25 -14.22
N TRP A 70 -1.70 18.39 -13.57
CA TRP A 70 -2.13 18.45 -12.18
C TRP A 70 -3.47 17.74 -11.95
N TRP A 71 -4.43 17.92 -12.87
CA TRP A 71 -5.73 17.24 -12.80
C TRP A 71 -5.65 15.76 -13.18
N MET A 72 -4.76 15.41 -14.11
CA MET A 72 -4.49 14.01 -14.43
C MET A 72 -3.92 13.27 -13.21
N GLU A 73 -3.05 13.90 -12.43
CA GLU A 73 -2.53 13.29 -11.20
C GLU A 73 -3.62 13.05 -10.15
N ARG A 74 -4.58 13.98 -9.98
CA ARG A 74 -5.75 13.69 -9.13
C ARG A 74 -6.58 12.51 -9.64
N ALA A 75 -6.73 12.37 -10.95
CA ALA A 75 -7.38 11.20 -11.53
C ALA A 75 -6.59 9.90 -11.26
N ARG A 76 -5.25 9.93 -11.25
CA ARG A 76 -4.43 8.79 -10.79
C ARG A 76 -4.70 8.46 -9.32
N TRP A 77 -4.69 9.46 -8.44
CA TRP A 77 -5.05 9.28 -7.02
C TRP A 77 -6.44 8.64 -6.83
N GLN A 78 -7.42 9.01 -7.65
CA GLN A 78 -8.74 8.39 -7.60
C GLN A 78 -8.71 6.93 -8.10
N LEU A 79 -7.97 6.63 -9.16
CA LEU A 79 -7.83 5.26 -9.68
C LEU A 79 -7.07 4.34 -8.72
N ARG A 80 -6.08 4.85 -7.96
CA ARG A 80 -5.40 4.07 -6.89
C ARG A 80 -6.35 3.50 -5.86
N LEU A 81 -7.51 4.13 -5.65
CA LEU A 81 -8.54 3.63 -4.72
C LEU A 81 -9.10 2.25 -5.14
N THR A 82 -8.84 1.78 -6.36
CA THR A 82 -9.25 0.43 -6.77
C THR A 82 -8.34 -0.67 -6.24
N TYR A 83 -7.18 -0.31 -5.66
CA TYR A 83 -6.08 -1.21 -5.32
C TYR A 83 -6.55 -2.43 -4.52
N ILE A 84 -7.00 -2.22 -3.28
CA ILE A 84 -7.30 -3.33 -2.36
C ILE A 84 -8.35 -4.27 -2.93
N ARG A 85 -9.42 -3.70 -3.52
CA ARG A 85 -10.50 -4.50 -4.11
C ARG A 85 -10.07 -5.27 -5.34
N LEU A 86 -9.19 -4.74 -6.19
CA LEU A 86 -8.77 -5.48 -7.38
C LEU A 86 -7.72 -6.55 -7.07
N ILE A 87 -6.92 -6.37 -6.01
CA ILE A 87 -5.94 -7.35 -5.53
C ILE A 87 -6.65 -8.49 -4.79
N TYR A 88 -7.45 -8.17 -3.77
CA TYR A 88 -8.18 -9.14 -2.93
C TYR A 88 -9.59 -9.44 -3.46
N ARG A 89 -9.78 -9.27 -4.78
CA ARG A 89 -11.07 -9.25 -5.49
C ARG A 89 -12.01 -10.39 -5.14
N LYS A 90 -11.51 -11.60 -4.93
CA LYS A 90 -12.35 -12.76 -4.60
C LYS A 90 -13.22 -12.53 -3.38
N TYR A 91 -12.76 -11.79 -2.36
CA TYR A 91 -13.50 -11.61 -1.10
C TYR A 91 -14.64 -10.60 -1.21
N TYR A 92 -14.69 -9.84 -2.30
CA TYR A 92 -15.78 -8.92 -2.63
C TYR A 92 -16.99 -9.60 -3.30
N PHE A 93 -16.91 -10.91 -3.52
CA PHE A 93 -18.00 -11.71 -4.08
C PHE A 93 -18.51 -12.73 -3.07
N ASP A 94 -19.78 -13.13 -3.26
CA ASP A 94 -20.40 -14.20 -2.49
C ASP A 94 -19.56 -15.49 -2.52
N GLU A 95 -19.52 -16.24 -1.41
CA GLU A 95 -18.75 -17.50 -1.26
C GLU A 95 -18.88 -18.47 -2.44
N ALA A 96 -20.06 -18.53 -3.07
CA ALA A 96 -20.34 -19.40 -4.21
C ALA A 96 -19.60 -19.00 -5.50
N GLU A 97 -19.19 -17.74 -5.61
CA GLU A 97 -18.47 -17.16 -6.74
C GLU A 97 -16.97 -17.01 -6.49
N GLN A 98 -16.51 -16.97 -5.24
CA GLN A 98 -15.10 -16.73 -4.91
C GLN A 98 -14.13 -17.67 -5.63
N ALA A 99 -14.50 -18.95 -5.80
CA ALA A 99 -13.69 -19.94 -6.51
C ALA A 99 -13.54 -19.68 -8.02
N GLN A 100 -14.26 -18.70 -8.56
CA GLN A 100 -14.26 -18.28 -9.97
C GLN A 100 -13.75 -16.83 -10.12
N ARG A 101 -13.21 -16.24 -9.05
CA ARG A 101 -12.69 -14.87 -9.03
C ARG A 101 -11.26 -14.95 -8.54
N ASN A 102 -10.39 -14.19 -9.17
CA ASN A 102 -9.06 -13.92 -8.64
C ASN A 102 -8.75 -12.43 -8.84
N ALA A 103 -7.53 -12.02 -8.48
CA ALA A 103 -7.06 -10.67 -8.68
C ALA A 103 -7.24 -10.23 -10.14
N LEU A 104 -7.59 -8.97 -10.32
CA LEU A 104 -7.70 -8.31 -11.63
C LEU A 104 -7.17 -6.87 -11.50
N PRO A 105 -5.90 -6.68 -11.10
CA PRO A 105 -5.33 -5.36 -10.87
C PRO A 105 -5.29 -4.53 -12.14
N LEU A 106 -5.22 -3.21 -11.96
CA LEU A 106 -4.83 -2.32 -13.06
C LEU A 106 -3.37 -2.58 -13.44
N PRO A 107 -2.97 -2.32 -14.70
CA PRO A 107 -1.55 -2.37 -15.06
C PRO A 107 -0.78 -1.27 -14.31
N PRO A 108 0.57 -1.35 -14.26
CA PRO A 108 1.42 -0.29 -13.71
C PRO A 108 1.06 1.11 -14.23
N GLU A 109 1.16 2.12 -13.37
CA GLU A 109 0.66 3.47 -13.63
C GLU A 109 1.25 4.15 -14.87
N GLU A 110 2.46 3.76 -15.30
CA GLU A 110 3.06 4.30 -16.53
C GLU A 110 2.22 4.03 -17.79
N HIS A 111 1.32 3.04 -17.73
CA HIS A 111 0.40 2.70 -18.83
C HIS A 111 -0.95 3.42 -18.74
N TRP A 112 -1.18 4.22 -17.71
CA TRP A 112 -2.47 4.89 -17.51
C TRP A 112 -2.62 6.09 -18.42
N LYS A 113 -3.54 5.99 -19.39
CA LYS A 113 -3.89 7.09 -20.31
C LYS A 113 -5.11 7.82 -19.77
N ILE A 114 -4.91 9.02 -19.24
CA ILE A 114 -5.97 9.87 -18.71
C ILE A 114 -6.22 11.03 -19.67
N ILE A 115 -7.45 11.16 -20.14
CA ILE A 115 -7.89 12.21 -21.06
C ILE A 115 -8.93 13.06 -20.34
N LEU A 116 -8.60 14.32 -20.09
CA LEU A 116 -9.50 15.26 -19.42
C LEU A 116 -10.56 15.83 -20.37
N ASP A 117 -11.73 16.14 -19.81
CA ASP A 117 -12.81 16.80 -20.54
C ASP A 117 -12.38 18.14 -21.14
N ALA A 118 -12.79 18.40 -22.38
CA ALA A 118 -12.42 19.60 -23.13
C ALA A 118 -12.94 20.91 -22.51
N ASP A 119 -13.97 20.84 -21.67
CA ASP A 119 -14.55 21.98 -20.96
C ASP A 119 -13.67 22.48 -19.80
N GLY A 120 -12.65 21.70 -19.42
CA GLY A 120 -11.69 22.03 -18.38
C GLY A 120 -12.27 22.00 -16.96
N PRO A 121 -11.45 22.34 -15.94
CA PRO A 121 -11.90 22.38 -14.55
C PRO A 121 -12.84 23.57 -14.34
N GLN A 122 -13.95 23.32 -13.64
CA GLN A 122 -14.96 24.34 -13.36
C GLN A 122 -15.42 24.26 -11.92
N ARG A 123 -15.72 25.42 -11.32
CA ARG A 123 -16.42 25.46 -10.05
C ARG A 123 -17.87 25.04 -10.26
N ARG A 124 -18.31 23.99 -9.57
CA ARG A 124 -19.65 23.41 -9.70
C ARG A 124 -20.05 22.71 -8.41
N VAL A 125 -21.33 22.45 -8.28
CA VAL A 125 -21.86 21.61 -7.21
C VAL A 125 -21.83 20.16 -7.69
N VAL A 126 -21.14 19.28 -6.96
CA VAL A 126 -21.10 17.83 -7.21
C VAL A 126 -21.59 17.13 -5.96
N ASP A 127 -22.62 16.30 -6.10
CA ASP A 127 -23.26 15.59 -4.98
C ASP A 127 -23.61 16.50 -3.77
N GLY A 128 -24.04 17.73 -4.06
CA GLY A 128 -24.40 18.72 -3.02
C GLY A 128 -23.24 19.58 -2.50
N HIS A 129 -22.00 19.30 -2.88
CA HIS A 129 -20.81 20.01 -2.40
C HIS A 129 -20.25 21.02 -3.40
N ASP A 130 -19.80 22.18 -2.91
CA ASP A 130 -19.09 23.20 -3.70
C ASP A 130 -17.64 22.79 -3.98
N MET A 131 -17.30 22.59 -5.25
CA MET A 131 -16.01 22.05 -5.69
C MET A 131 -15.49 22.77 -6.94
N VAL A 132 -14.18 22.69 -7.17
CA VAL A 132 -13.64 22.75 -8.53
C VAL A 132 -13.43 21.33 -9.01
N ALA A 133 -14.06 20.96 -10.13
CA ALA A 133 -13.99 19.59 -10.63
C ALA A 133 -13.91 19.53 -12.16
N ILE A 134 -13.41 18.41 -12.66
CA ILE A 134 -13.25 18.10 -14.09
C ILE A 134 -13.56 16.62 -14.34
N GLY A 135 -14.20 16.31 -15.48
CA GLY A 135 -14.38 14.92 -15.91
C GLY A 135 -13.15 14.38 -16.63
N TYR A 136 -13.00 13.06 -16.64
CA TYR A 136 -11.92 12.39 -17.36
C TYR A 136 -12.35 11.02 -17.88
N HIS A 137 -11.65 10.59 -18.92
CA HIS A 137 -11.67 9.24 -19.46
C HIS A 137 -10.34 8.57 -19.13
N PHE A 138 -10.41 7.36 -18.57
CA PHE A 138 -9.28 6.49 -18.32
C PHE A 138 -9.27 5.36 -19.34
N GLU A 139 -8.10 5.05 -19.87
CA GLU A 139 -7.84 3.85 -20.66
C GLU A 139 -6.47 3.28 -20.29
N SER A 140 -6.39 1.97 -20.16
CA SER A 140 -5.12 1.26 -20.08
C SER A 140 -5.25 -0.16 -20.64
N THR A 141 -4.16 -0.93 -20.63
CA THR A 141 -4.12 -2.26 -21.23
C THR A 141 -3.22 -3.19 -20.43
N LEU A 142 -3.81 -4.27 -19.95
CA LEU A 142 -3.13 -5.38 -19.32
C LEU A 142 -2.55 -6.31 -20.39
N LEU A 143 -1.29 -6.67 -20.22
CA LEU A 143 -0.59 -7.72 -20.97
C LEU A 143 -0.16 -8.79 -19.98
N THR A 144 -0.50 -10.05 -20.28
CA THR A 144 -0.35 -11.20 -19.36
C THR A 144 -0.27 -12.50 -20.18
N ASP A 145 -0.16 -13.66 -19.53
CA ASP A 145 -0.24 -14.96 -20.19
C ASP A 145 -1.64 -15.25 -20.75
N VAL A 146 -1.75 -16.26 -21.62
CA VAL A 146 -3.00 -16.55 -22.35
C VAL A 146 -4.16 -16.91 -21.41
N ALA A 147 -3.88 -17.65 -20.33
CA ALA A 147 -4.88 -18.26 -19.45
C ALA A 147 -5.37 -17.32 -18.36
N SER A 148 -4.49 -16.45 -17.85
CA SER A 148 -4.75 -15.56 -16.72
C SER A 148 -6.10 -14.82 -16.75
N PRO A 149 -6.53 -14.18 -17.87
CA PRO A 149 -7.79 -13.44 -17.86
C PRO A 149 -9.02 -14.30 -17.53
N GLY A 150 -9.07 -15.54 -18.00
CA GLY A 150 -10.17 -16.47 -17.69
C GLY A 150 -10.13 -17.02 -16.26
N VAL A 151 -8.94 -17.07 -15.64
CA VAL A 151 -8.76 -17.44 -14.23
C VAL A 151 -9.21 -16.30 -13.32
N SER A 152 -8.82 -15.06 -13.64
CA SER A 152 -9.22 -13.87 -12.89
C SER A 152 -10.71 -13.56 -13.03
N GLU A 153 -11.24 -13.68 -14.25
CA GLU A 153 -12.65 -13.44 -14.56
C GLU A 153 -13.13 -14.35 -15.72
N PRO A 154 -13.99 -15.35 -15.46
CA PRO A 154 -14.54 -16.25 -16.48
C PRO A 154 -15.14 -15.55 -17.71
N ALA A 155 -15.68 -14.33 -17.55
CA ALA A 155 -16.18 -13.57 -18.69
C ALA A 155 -15.09 -13.17 -19.70
N LEU A 156 -13.82 -13.11 -19.28
CA LEU A 156 -12.65 -12.74 -20.09
C LEU A 156 -11.90 -13.96 -20.66
N ASP A 157 -12.40 -15.18 -20.46
CA ASP A 157 -11.85 -16.43 -21.04
C ASP A 157 -11.94 -16.45 -22.57
N VAL A 158 -12.88 -15.69 -23.13
CA VAL A 158 -13.10 -15.60 -24.57
C VAL A 158 -12.76 -14.21 -25.10
N ILE A 159 -12.17 -14.16 -26.30
CA ILE A 159 -11.96 -12.91 -27.03
C ILE A 159 -13.31 -12.19 -27.24
N GLY A 160 -13.33 -10.89 -26.96
CA GLY A 160 -14.53 -10.04 -26.95
C GLY A 160 -15.40 -10.19 -25.70
N GLY A 161 -14.97 -11.00 -24.73
CA GLY A 161 -15.54 -11.07 -23.40
C GLY A 161 -15.36 -9.76 -22.64
N VAL A 162 -16.34 -9.42 -21.79
CA VAL A 162 -16.37 -8.15 -21.06
C VAL A 162 -16.77 -8.35 -19.60
N TRP A 163 -16.26 -7.49 -18.73
CA TRP A 163 -16.63 -7.40 -17.33
C TRP A 163 -16.66 -5.94 -16.87
N ASP A 164 -17.67 -5.56 -16.10
CA ASP A 164 -17.79 -4.24 -15.48
C ASP A 164 -17.62 -4.39 -13.97
N GLU A 165 -16.60 -3.77 -13.40
CA GLU A 165 -16.36 -3.74 -11.96
C GLU A 165 -16.83 -2.39 -11.38
N PRO A 166 -17.92 -2.35 -10.58
CA PRO A 166 -18.50 -1.09 -10.11
C PRO A 166 -17.81 -0.55 -8.87
N PHE A 167 -17.59 0.76 -8.81
CA PHE A 167 -17.03 1.51 -7.67
C PHE A 167 -17.81 2.81 -7.42
N VAL A 168 -17.77 3.33 -6.19
CA VAL A 168 -18.21 4.68 -5.85
C VAL A 168 -17.03 5.51 -5.37
N PHE A 169 -16.31 6.19 -6.26
CA PHE A 169 -15.15 6.99 -5.83
C PHE A 169 -15.54 8.31 -5.15
N PRO A 170 -14.73 8.80 -4.19
CA PRO A 170 -14.78 10.18 -3.76
C PRO A 170 -14.37 11.11 -4.90
N VAL A 171 -15.07 12.23 -5.07
CA VAL A 171 -14.72 13.23 -6.10
C VAL A 171 -13.38 13.90 -5.76
N ASP A 172 -13.12 14.17 -4.48
CA ASP A 172 -11.82 14.60 -3.99
C ASP A 172 -11.08 13.40 -3.35
N PRO A 173 -10.09 12.79 -4.05
CA PRO A 173 -9.50 11.51 -3.64
C PRO A 173 -8.40 11.63 -2.57
N THR A 174 -7.93 12.84 -2.26
CA THR A 174 -6.88 13.05 -1.26
C THR A 174 -7.47 13.20 0.14
N LEU A 175 -6.66 13.07 1.20
CA LEU A 175 -7.08 13.31 2.59
C LEU A 175 -8.34 12.51 2.99
N LEU A 176 -8.54 11.34 2.39
CA LEU A 176 -9.77 10.56 2.53
C LEU A 176 -9.99 10.15 3.99
N PHE A 177 -8.97 9.54 4.61
CA PHE A 177 -9.04 9.11 6.00
C PHE A 177 -9.31 10.27 6.96
N GLN A 178 -8.71 11.43 6.74
CA GLN A 178 -8.93 12.62 7.54
C GLN A 178 -10.39 13.11 7.49
N ARG A 179 -11.13 12.79 6.42
CA ARG A 179 -12.51 13.25 6.19
C ARG A 179 -13.55 12.20 6.57
N THR A 180 -13.29 10.93 6.29
CA THR A 180 -14.23 9.82 6.54
C THR A 180 -13.96 9.12 7.86
N GLY A 181 -12.79 9.33 8.47
CA GLY A 181 -12.27 8.42 9.48
C GLY A 181 -12.21 6.99 8.92
N TYR A 182 -12.45 6.02 9.79
CA TYR A 182 -12.44 4.60 9.43
C TYR A 182 -13.62 4.14 8.55
N ALA A 183 -14.63 4.98 8.28
CA ALA A 183 -15.83 4.55 7.53
C ALA A 183 -15.52 3.92 6.16
N CYS A 184 -14.44 4.37 5.50
CA CYS A 184 -13.98 3.86 4.20
C CYS A 184 -12.69 3.04 4.27
N MET A 185 -12.15 2.79 5.45
CA MET A 185 -10.89 2.07 5.62
C MET A 185 -11.21 0.64 6.03
N SER A 186 -10.99 -0.31 5.11
CA SER A 186 -11.00 -1.73 5.45
C SER A 186 -9.73 -2.09 6.17
N GLU A 187 -9.90 -2.49 7.42
CA GLU A 187 -8.87 -3.01 8.31
C GLU A 187 -8.84 -4.54 8.28
N ASP A 188 -9.71 -5.18 7.51
CA ASP A 188 -9.76 -6.63 7.41
C ASP A 188 -8.52 -7.20 6.73
N GLU A 189 -8.07 -8.36 7.22
CA GLU A 189 -6.80 -8.99 6.85
C GLU A 189 -5.53 -8.16 7.16
N PHE A 190 -5.65 -6.94 7.70
CA PHE A 190 -4.51 -6.14 8.15
C PHE A 190 -4.26 -6.24 9.66
N PRO A 191 -2.99 -6.20 10.11
CA PRO A 191 -2.69 -6.09 11.52
C PRO A 191 -3.26 -4.80 12.14
N PRO A 192 -3.57 -4.80 13.44
CA PRO A 192 -4.02 -3.60 14.12
C PRO A 192 -3.07 -2.41 13.91
N GLU A 193 -3.64 -1.21 13.85
CA GLU A 193 -2.90 0.06 13.68
C GLU A 193 -2.19 0.22 12.32
N SER A 194 -2.61 -0.53 11.29
CA SER A 194 -2.03 -0.43 9.93
C SER A 194 -2.57 0.75 9.12
N VAL A 195 -3.76 1.30 9.44
CA VAL A 195 -4.34 2.40 8.65
C VAL A 195 -3.49 3.66 8.78
N ASP A 196 -3.14 4.24 7.63
CA ASP A 196 -2.36 5.47 7.54
C ASP A 196 -3.00 6.50 6.61
N ALA A 197 -2.98 7.74 7.06
CA ALA A 197 -3.59 8.86 6.37
C ALA A 197 -2.91 9.18 5.03
N GLU A 198 -1.61 8.91 4.91
CA GLU A 198 -0.80 9.17 3.71
C GLU A 198 -0.96 8.05 2.66
N GLU A 199 -1.49 6.89 3.07
CA GLU A 199 -1.64 5.69 2.23
C GLU A 199 -3.09 5.16 2.24
N ALA A 200 -4.06 6.04 2.52
CA ALA A 200 -5.47 5.67 2.69
C ALA A 200 -6.07 4.89 1.51
N TYR A 201 -5.50 4.99 0.30
CA TYR A 201 -5.94 4.23 -0.86
C TYR A 201 -5.70 2.72 -0.71
N ARG A 202 -4.72 2.29 0.09
CA ARG A 202 -4.44 0.88 0.38
C ARG A 202 -5.54 0.20 1.20
N PHE A 203 -6.37 1.00 1.87
CA PHE A 203 -7.45 0.55 2.72
C PHE A 203 -8.83 0.91 2.15
N TYR A 204 -8.89 1.59 1.00
CA TYR A 204 -10.15 2.13 0.52
C TYR A 204 -11.12 1.05 0.08
N ASP A 205 -12.27 0.98 0.75
CA ASP A 205 -13.32 0.04 0.43
C ASP A 205 -14.69 0.73 0.46
N ASP A 206 -15.28 0.87 -0.74
CA ASP A 206 -16.59 1.50 -0.92
C ASP A 206 -17.76 0.61 -0.51
N THR A 207 -17.51 -0.65 -0.16
CA THR A 207 -18.51 -1.63 0.27
C THR A 207 -18.63 -1.73 1.79
N CYS A 208 -17.77 -1.04 2.55
CA CYS A 208 -17.84 -1.04 4.01
C CYS A 208 -19.14 -0.43 4.54
N GLU A 209 -19.81 -1.20 5.39
CA GLU A 209 -21.10 -0.87 6.00
C GLU A 209 -20.96 -0.58 7.50
N VAL A 210 -22.06 -0.22 8.15
CA VAL A 210 -22.09 -0.07 9.62
C VAL A 210 -22.08 -1.44 10.29
N GLU A 211 -21.06 -1.68 11.13
CA GLU A 211 -20.86 -2.95 11.81
C GLU A 211 -21.21 -2.89 13.30
N ALA A 212 -21.63 -4.03 13.86
CA ALA A 212 -21.78 -4.19 15.29
C ALA A 212 -20.49 -4.76 15.90
N PRO A 213 -20.12 -4.40 17.15
CA PRO A 213 -18.94 -4.95 17.80
C PRO A 213 -18.94 -6.49 17.81
N GLY A 214 -17.91 -7.09 17.20
CA GLY A 214 -17.73 -8.54 17.08
C GLY A 214 -18.35 -9.16 15.81
N GLU A 215 -18.96 -8.35 14.94
CA GLU A 215 -19.33 -8.71 13.56
C GLU A 215 -18.32 -8.15 12.53
N ASN A 216 -17.20 -7.60 13.03
CA ASN A 216 -16.14 -6.91 12.29
C ASN A 216 -15.77 -7.64 10.99
N ALA A 217 -16.11 -7.05 9.84
CA ALA A 217 -15.75 -7.54 8.51
C ALA A 217 -14.95 -6.50 7.73
N CYS A 218 -15.03 -5.23 8.11
CA CYS A 218 -14.23 -4.13 7.57
C CYS A 218 -13.55 -3.34 8.69
N HIS A 219 -14.18 -3.14 9.84
CA HIS A 219 -13.68 -2.23 10.89
C HIS A 219 -13.25 -2.97 12.15
N TYR A 220 -12.05 -2.69 12.62
CA TYR A 220 -11.49 -3.27 13.85
C TYR A 220 -11.12 -2.20 14.88
N THR A 221 -10.87 -0.96 14.46
CA THR A 221 -10.55 0.14 15.37
C THR A 221 -11.80 0.77 15.98
N GLU A 222 -11.82 0.84 17.32
CA GLU A 222 -12.91 1.48 18.09
C GLU A 222 -12.69 2.99 18.27
N PRO A 223 -13.75 3.83 18.28
CA PRO A 223 -15.15 3.45 18.10
C PRO A 223 -15.47 3.08 16.64
N LEU A 224 -16.22 2.00 16.44
CA LEU A 224 -16.65 1.60 15.09
C LEU A 224 -17.40 2.73 14.35
N PRO A 225 -17.24 2.84 13.02
CA PRO A 225 -17.98 3.80 12.20
C PRO A 225 -19.50 3.73 12.40
N GLN A 226 -20.15 4.89 12.35
CA GLN A 226 -21.60 5.03 12.58
C GLN A 226 -22.40 5.26 11.29
N GLU A 227 -21.72 5.22 10.15
CA GLU A 227 -22.27 5.32 8.79
C GLU A 227 -21.39 4.48 7.84
N SER A 228 -21.93 4.09 6.68
CA SER A 228 -21.18 3.35 5.66
C SER A 228 -20.15 4.24 4.95
N CYS A 229 -19.22 3.64 4.20
CA CYS A 229 -18.27 4.41 3.40
C CYS A 229 -18.99 5.36 2.42
N ILE A 230 -19.98 4.86 1.69
CA ILE A 230 -20.72 5.65 0.70
C ILE A 230 -21.47 6.82 1.35
N ASP A 231 -22.10 6.60 2.52
CA ASP A 231 -22.78 7.66 3.25
C ASP A 231 -21.77 8.71 3.76
N ALA A 232 -20.61 8.28 4.29
CA ALA A 232 -19.54 9.17 4.71
C ALA A 232 -19.02 10.01 3.53
N VAL A 233 -18.71 9.38 2.39
CA VAL A 233 -18.23 10.04 1.16
C VAL A 233 -19.25 11.07 0.68
N SER A 234 -20.53 10.69 0.55
CA SER A 234 -21.59 11.59 0.12
C SER A 234 -21.81 12.75 1.10
N ARG A 235 -21.54 12.55 2.40
CA ARG A 235 -21.65 13.59 3.43
C ARG A 235 -20.50 14.59 3.42
N VAL A 236 -19.27 14.15 3.11
CA VAL A 236 -18.07 14.97 3.32
C VAL A 236 -17.40 15.47 2.03
N ILE A 237 -17.44 14.71 0.94
CA ILE A 237 -16.63 14.96 -0.27
C ILE A 237 -17.33 14.63 -1.59
N GLY A 238 -18.58 14.18 -1.56
CA GLY A 238 -19.35 13.77 -2.73
C GLY A 238 -18.83 12.49 -3.42
N GLY A 239 -19.77 11.65 -3.85
CA GLY A 239 -19.47 10.40 -4.56
C GLY A 239 -19.66 10.48 -6.08
N VAL A 240 -18.92 9.66 -6.82
CA VAL A 240 -19.15 9.37 -8.24
C VAL A 240 -19.14 7.86 -8.48
N GLY A 241 -20.24 7.33 -9.01
CA GLY A 241 -20.31 5.94 -9.45
C GLY A 241 -19.52 5.75 -10.75
N VAL A 242 -18.69 4.72 -10.80
CA VAL A 242 -17.80 4.40 -11.93
C VAL A 242 -17.81 2.89 -12.17
N ASP A 243 -17.89 2.49 -13.43
CA ASP A 243 -17.63 1.11 -13.84
C ASP A 243 -16.24 1.05 -14.46
N LEU A 244 -15.35 0.24 -13.90
CA LEU A 244 -14.12 -0.19 -14.58
C LEU A 244 -14.49 -1.27 -15.59
N HIS A 245 -14.49 -0.89 -16.87
CA HIS A 245 -14.84 -1.77 -17.98
C HIS A 245 -13.61 -2.52 -18.50
N PHE A 246 -13.60 -3.83 -18.34
CA PHE A 246 -12.59 -4.75 -18.87
C PHE A 246 -13.09 -5.44 -20.14
N GLU A 247 -12.27 -5.50 -21.18
CA GLU A 247 -12.56 -6.16 -22.46
C GLU A 247 -11.37 -7.01 -22.91
N ARG A 248 -11.59 -8.33 -23.12
CA ARG A 248 -10.59 -9.22 -23.71
C ARG A 248 -10.46 -8.93 -25.21
N LEU A 249 -9.27 -8.50 -25.64
CA LEU A 249 -9.01 -8.18 -27.04
C LEU A 249 -8.45 -9.38 -27.83
N GLU A 250 -8.55 -9.31 -29.16
CA GLU A 250 -7.72 -10.14 -30.05
C GLU A 250 -6.25 -9.81 -29.82
N TRP A 251 -5.37 -10.82 -29.95
CA TRP A 251 -3.93 -10.60 -29.85
C TRP A 251 -3.46 -9.61 -30.92
N ASP A 252 -2.79 -8.55 -30.49
CA ASP A 252 -2.14 -7.58 -31.36
C ASP A 252 -0.68 -7.42 -30.92
N PRO A 253 0.30 -7.91 -31.70
CA PRO A 253 1.70 -7.85 -31.31
C PRO A 253 2.23 -6.41 -31.21
N ALA A 254 1.67 -5.46 -31.97
CA ALA A 254 2.10 -4.07 -31.88
C ALA A 254 1.62 -3.41 -30.59
N LEU A 255 0.40 -3.73 -30.16
CA LEU A 255 -0.13 -3.26 -28.88
C LEU A 255 0.60 -3.93 -27.72
N ALA A 256 0.84 -5.25 -27.79
CA ALA A 256 1.63 -5.96 -26.78
C ALA A 256 3.03 -5.33 -26.63
N ASP A 257 3.72 -5.05 -27.74
CA ASP A 257 5.01 -4.37 -27.72
C ASP A 257 4.95 -2.94 -27.13
N GLU A 258 3.84 -2.23 -27.30
CA GLU A 258 3.65 -0.88 -26.74
C GLU A 258 3.51 -0.91 -25.21
N VAL A 259 2.78 -1.89 -24.67
CA VAL A 259 2.36 -1.92 -23.25
C VAL A 259 3.23 -2.84 -22.40
N ARG A 260 4.20 -3.53 -23.01
CA ARG A 260 5.11 -4.43 -22.29
C ARG A 260 6.03 -3.63 -21.36
N SER A 261 5.93 -3.86 -20.05
CA SER A 261 6.86 -3.34 -19.05
C SER A 261 7.15 -4.37 -17.94
N GLY A 262 8.06 -4.01 -17.04
CA GLY A 262 8.61 -4.91 -16.04
C GLY A 262 9.94 -5.52 -16.46
N GLU A 263 10.83 -5.71 -15.50
CA GLU A 263 12.09 -6.41 -15.70
C GLU A 263 11.85 -7.92 -15.62
N LEU A 264 12.44 -8.67 -16.55
CA LEU A 264 12.53 -10.12 -16.49
C LEU A 264 14.01 -10.49 -16.56
N THR A 265 14.62 -10.73 -15.41
CA THR A 265 16.05 -11.04 -15.32
C THR A 265 16.36 -12.43 -15.84
N ARG A 266 15.40 -13.35 -15.70
CA ARG A 266 15.49 -14.75 -16.15
C ARG A 266 14.12 -15.41 -16.26
N GLU A 267 14.01 -16.39 -17.14
CA GLU A 267 12.75 -17.12 -17.38
C GLU A 267 12.55 -18.33 -16.45
N ASP A 268 13.61 -18.86 -15.83
CA ASP A 268 13.62 -20.21 -15.24
C ASP A 268 13.81 -20.26 -13.71
N ALA A 269 13.74 -19.12 -13.04
CA ALA A 269 13.78 -19.04 -11.58
C ALA A 269 13.15 -17.73 -11.08
N PRO A 270 12.70 -17.69 -9.80
CA PRO A 270 12.41 -16.43 -9.12
C PRO A 270 13.69 -15.61 -8.91
N ASP A 271 13.51 -14.30 -8.80
CA ASP A 271 14.57 -13.33 -8.56
C ASP A 271 13.97 -12.12 -7.84
N LEU A 272 14.33 -11.91 -6.58
CA LEU A 272 13.77 -10.85 -5.74
C LEU A 272 14.55 -9.55 -5.93
N LYS A 273 13.83 -8.44 -5.90
CA LYS A 273 14.41 -7.13 -6.14
C LYS A 273 13.75 -6.10 -5.24
N VAL A 274 14.56 -5.56 -4.34
CA VAL A 274 14.13 -4.45 -3.51
C VAL A 274 13.92 -3.19 -4.35
N LEU A 275 12.74 -2.59 -4.22
CA LEU A 275 12.43 -1.32 -4.87
C LEU A 275 12.89 -0.13 -4.02
N THR A 276 13.54 0.82 -4.70
CA THR A 276 14.07 2.06 -4.10
C THR A 276 13.38 3.33 -4.61
N THR A 277 12.44 3.17 -5.54
CA THR A 277 11.72 4.26 -6.21
C THR A 277 10.23 3.95 -6.26
N GLY A 278 9.39 4.99 -6.35
CA GLY A 278 7.93 4.80 -6.34
C GLY A 278 7.45 4.40 -4.94
N GLU A 279 6.69 3.31 -4.86
CA GLU A 279 6.29 2.62 -3.64
C GLU A 279 7.41 1.69 -3.16
N GLY A 280 8.54 2.28 -2.79
CA GLY A 280 9.71 1.59 -2.23
C GLY A 280 10.41 2.49 -1.22
N LEU A 281 11.70 2.27 -0.94
CA LEU A 281 12.40 2.99 0.14
C LEU A 281 12.39 4.53 0.04
N ASN A 282 12.22 5.11 -1.15
CA ASN A 282 12.06 6.57 -1.31
C ASN A 282 10.74 7.09 -0.72
N ASP A 283 9.75 6.22 -0.55
CA ASP A 283 8.62 6.48 0.33
C ASP A 283 9.05 6.26 1.77
N ASN A 284 9.52 7.34 2.40
CA ASN A 284 9.91 7.34 3.79
C ASN A 284 9.53 8.65 4.46
N ARG A 285 9.31 8.58 5.77
CA ARG A 285 9.04 9.74 6.62
C ARG A 285 9.43 9.47 8.06
N VAL A 286 9.64 10.55 8.82
CA VAL A 286 9.85 10.46 10.27
C VAL A 286 8.51 10.72 10.95
N LEU A 287 8.12 9.84 11.87
CA LEU A 287 6.96 10.06 12.73
C LEU A 287 7.30 9.82 14.19
N TYR A 288 6.45 10.34 15.07
CA TYR A 288 6.49 10.03 16.49
C TYR A 288 5.32 9.12 16.84
N LYS A 289 5.60 8.01 17.52
CA LYS A 289 4.58 7.09 18.01
C LYS A 289 4.83 6.80 19.48
N TYR A 290 3.79 6.86 20.29
CA TYR A 290 3.88 6.41 21.68
C TYR A 290 3.66 4.89 21.72
N ILE A 291 4.60 4.16 22.30
CA ILE A 291 4.60 2.70 22.37
C ILE A 291 4.43 2.25 23.83
N PRO A 292 3.27 1.71 24.23
CA PRO A 292 3.07 1.14 25.57
C PRO A 292 4.05 0.02 25.91
N GLU A 293 4.27 -0.25 27.21
CA GLU A 293 5.17 -1.32 27.67
C GLU A 293 4.78 -2.73 27.19
N ASP A 294 3.48 -2.98 27.02
CA ASP A 294 2.90 -4.24 26.56
C ASP A 294 2.60 -4.27 25.05
N HIS A 295 3.02 -3.24 24.31
CA HIS A 295 2.79 -3.16 22.87
C HIS A 295 3.66 -4.16 22.08
N CYS A 296 3.12 -4.66 20.97
CA CYS A 296 3.75 -5.71 20.17
C CYS A 296 5.12 -5.33 19.61
N ALA A 297 5.29 -4.09 19.15
CA ALA A 297 6.60 -3.55 18.79
C ALA A 297 7.69 -3.73 19.87
N VAL A 298 7.35 -3.70 21.17
CA VAL A 298 8.32 -3.94 22.26
C VAL A 298 8.58 -5.44 22.41
N VAL A 299 7.51 -6.24 22.42
CA VAL A 299 7.58 -7.71 22.58
C VAL A 299 8.39 -8.34 21.44
N GLU A 300 8.22 -7.84 20.22
CA GLU A 300 8.88 -8.31 19.00
C GLU A 300 10.24 -7.66 18.75
N GLY A 301 10.67 -6.73 19.60
CA GLY A 301 12.00 -6.11 19.51
C GLY A 301 12.17 -5.12 18.35
N CYS A 302 11.06 -4.60 17.80
CA CYS A 302 11.05 -3.64 16.69
C CYS A 302 11.32 -2.20 17.15
N VAL A 303 11.40 -1.95 18.45
CA VAL A 303 11.79 -0.66 19.03
C VAL A 303 12.77 -0.89 20.18
N GLY A 304 13.59 0.13 20.46
CA GLY A 304 14.57 0.09 21.55
C GLY A 304 13.96 0.13 22.96
N GLY A 305 12.66 0.41 23.09
CA GLY A 305 11.92 0.46 24.35
C GLY A 305 10.51 1.01 24.19
N SER A 306 9.78 1.12 25.31
CA SER A 306 8.47 1.78 25.38
C SER A 306 8.59 3.31 25.46
N GLY A 307 7.45 4.00 25.51
CA GLY A 307 7.34 5.46 25.54
C GLY A 307 7.27 6.09 24.15
N TRP A 308 7.49 7.40 24.06
CA TRP A 308 7.58 8.07 22.77
C TRP A 308 8.81 7.63 21.99
N ARG A 309 8.58 7.09 20.79
CA ARG A 309 9.61 6.68 19.84
C ARG A 309 9.61 7.62 18.64
N ARG A 310 10.81 7.88 18.13
CA ARG A 310 11.01 8.55 16.84
C ARG A 310 11.34 7.46 15.82
N LEU A 311 10.47 7.28 14.84
CA LEU A 311 10.55 6.18 13.90
C LEU A 311 10.78 6.72 12.49
N LEU A 312 11.78 6.17 11.79
CA LEU A 312 11.92 6.34 10.35
C LEU A 312 11.12 5.22 9.70
N VAL A 313 9.92 5.56 9.22
CA VAL A 313 9.03 4.62 8.53
C VAL A 313 9.24 4.71 7.03
N PHE A 314 8.98 3.61 6.32
CA PHE A 314 9.14 3.53 4.86
C PHE A 314 8.38 2.35 4.27
N ASP A 315 8.10 2.40 2.98
CA ASP A 315 7.61 1.22 2.25
C ASP A 315 8.77 0.24 2.01
N SER A 316 8.57 -1.02 2.37
CA SER A 316 9.46 -2.12 1.99
C SER A 316 8.77 -2.96 0.93
N HIS A 317 9.34 -2.98 -0.28
CA HIS A 317 8.70 -3.60 -1.44
C HIS A 317 9.71 -4.47 -2.17
N ASP A 318 9.39 -5.76 -2.29
CA ASP A 318 10.23 -6.75 -2.92
C ASP A 318 9.56 -7.36 -4.15
N HIS A 319 10.09 -7.08 -5.33
CA HIS A 319 9.51 -7.47 -6.62
C HIS A 319 10.16 -8.75 -7.13
N ASN A 320 9.36 -9.79 -7.42
CA ASN A 320 9.85 -10.94 -8.17
C ASN A 320 10.00 -10.58 -9.66
N VAL A 321 11.22 -10.22 -10.06
CA VAL A 321 11.63 -9.95 -11.45
C VAL A 321 12.09 -11.21 -12.20
N GLY A 322 11.90 -12.38 -11.60
CA GLY A 322 12.10 -13.69 -12.21
C GLY A 322 10.85 -14.19 -12.96
N GLY A 323 11.05 -15.20 -13.80
CA GLY A 323 9.99 -15.82 -14.61
C GLY A 323 9.26 -16.98 -13.94
N GLU A 324 9.72 -17.40 -12.75
CA GLU A 324 9.11 -18.46 -11.95
C GLU A 324 8.68 -17.91 -10.59
N PRO A 325 7.63 -18.46 -9.96
CA PRO A 325 7.18 -17.99 -8.67
C PRO A 325 8.21 -18.27 -7.58
N LEU A 326 8.37 -17.33 -6.65
CA LEU A 326 9.03 -17.60 -5.39
C LEU A 326 8.06 -18.40 -4.52
N HIS A 327 8.36 -19.68 -4.28
CA HIS A 327 7.49 -20.55 -3.49
C HIS A 327 8.04 -20.78 -2.09
N ILE A 328 7.22 -20.51 -1.06
CA ILE A 328 7.51 -20.84 0.34
C ILE A 328 6.60 -21.98 0.83
N GLY A 329 5.30 -21.88 0.54
CA GLY A 329 4.31 -22.92 0.83
C GLY A 329 3.32 -22.59 1.95
N GLU A 330 2.55 -23.61 2.34
CA GLU A 330 1.45 -23.49 3.30
C GLU A 330 1.95 -23.33 4.74
N VAL A 331 1.43 -22.32 5.43
CA VAL A 331 1.68 -22.03 6.85
C VAL A 331 0.36 -22.18 7.60
N ASP A 332 0.39 -22.81 8.78
CA ASP A 332 -0.73 -22.78 9.74
C ASP A 332 -0.82 -21.38 10.38
N TYR A 333 -1.11 -20.36 9.55
CA TYR A 333 -0.93 -18.94 9.87
C TYR A 333 -1.67 -18.56 11.17
N PHE A 334 -2.96 -18.87 11.30
CA PHE A 334 -3.78 -18.58 12.50
C PHE A 334 -3.71 -19.64 13.61
N VAL A 335 -2.73 -20.55 13.58
CA VAL A 335 -2.52 -21.53 14.65
C VAL A 335 -3.77 -22.39 14.92
N GLU A 336 -4.42 -22.85 13.85
CA GLU A 336 -5.63 -23.68 13.93
C GLU A 336 -5.33 -25.10 14.46
N GLY A 337 -4.05 -25.41 14.70
CA GLY A 337 -3.59 -26.68 15.22
C GLY A 337 -3.52 -27.75 14.13
N LEU A 338 -3.43 -27.33 12.87
CA LEU A 338 -3.21 -28.20 11.72
C LEU A 338 -1.78 -28.76 11.74
N GLY A 339 -0.85 -28.02 12.38
CA GLY A 339 0.57 -28.29 12.23
C GLY A 339 1.03 -28.00 10.80
N GLY A 340 2.32 -28.10 10.54
CA GLY A 340 2.86 -27.91 9.20
C GLY A 340 4.33 -28.25 9.17
N GLU A 341 4.82 -28.72 8.01
CA GLU A 341 6.25 -29.00 7.87
C GLU A 341 7.07 -27.75 8.21
N LEU A 342 6.60 -26.55 7.88
CA LEU A 342 7.23 -25.28 8.23
C LEU A 342 7.35 -25.01 9.74
N ILE A 343 6.35 -25.42 10.54
CA ILE A 343 6.42 -25.33 12.02
C ILE A 343 7.45 -26.32 12.58
N ASP A 344 7.47 -27.55 12.05
CA ASP A 344 8.45 -28.59 12.45
C ASP A 344 9.90 -28.23 12.08
N ARG A 345 10.08 -27.26 11.16
CA ARG A 345 11.38 -26.76 10.69
C ARG A 345 11.84 -25.49 11.40
N ASN A 346 11.06 -24.97 12.35
CA ASN A 346 11.38 -23.80 13.16
C ASN A 346 11.65 -22.50 12.37
N VAL A 347 11.11 -22.37 11.15
CA VAL A 347 11.26 -21.16 10.30
C VAL A 347 10.29 -20.04 10.64
N TYR A 348 9.24 -20.38 11.38
CA TYR A 348 8.24 -19.45 11.86
C TYR A 348 8.27 -19.36 13.38
N SER A 349 8.09 -18.16 13.90
CA SER A 349 7.83 -17.94 15.31
C SER A 349 6.40 -17.50 15.52
N TYR A 350 5.72 -18.07 16.50
CA TYR A 350 4.40 -17.59 16.89
C TYR A 350 4.52 -16.19 17.50
N SER A 351 3.83 -15.20 16.93
CA SER A 351 3.59 -13.93 17.59
C SER A 351 2.35 -14.08 18.47
N ALA A 352 2.56 -14.06 19.79
CA ALA A 352 1.46 -13.99 20.75
C ALA A 352 0.68 -12.67 20.65
N CYS A 353 1.23 -11.70 19.94
CA CYS A 353 0.72 -10.37 19.78
C CYS A 353 -0.26 -10.26 18.61
N HIS A 354 0.00 -10.98 17.52
CA HIS A 354 -0.85 -11.00 16.34
C HIS A 354 -1.61 -12.33 16.16
N ASP A 355 -1.47 -13.26 17.11
CA ASP A 355 -2.12 -14.58 17.13
C ASP A 355 -1.87 -15.39 15.84
N HIS A 356 -0.71 -15.16 15.20
CA HIS A 356 -0.30 -15.85 14.00
C HIS A 356 1.23 -16.04 13.92
N TYR A 357 1.69 -16.85 12.97
CA TYR A 357 3.13 -17.13 12.75
C TYR A 357 3.81 -16.08 11.86
N HIS A 358 4.93 -15.52 12.33
CA HIS A 358 5.81 -14.65 11.54
C HIS A 358 6.95 -15.47 10.90
N PHE A 359 7.23 -15.24 9.62
CA PHE A 359 8.43 -15.74 8.96
C PHE A 359 9.62 -14.84 9.34
N GLN A 360 10.54 -15.34 10.16
CA GLN A 360 11.59 -14.53 10.82
C GLN A 360 12.79 -14.18 9.92
N TYR A 361 12.76 -14.56 8.64
CA TYR A 361 13.91 -14.53 7.75
C TYR A 361 13.63 -13.74 6.46
N TYR A 362 12.70 -12.77 6.52
CA TYR A 362 12.35 -11.93 5.38
C TYR A 362 13.48 -10.97 5.03
N GLY A 363 13.91 -10.12 5.97
CA GLY A 363 15.01 -9.20 5.70
C GLY A 363 15.47 -8.31 6.84
N ASP A 364 16.50 -7.53 6.52
CA ASP A 364 17.11 -6.55 7.42
C ASP A 364 16.78 -5.12 6.96
N PHE A 365 16.27 -4.30 7.86
CA PHE A 365 16.15 -2.86 7.67
C PHE A 365 17.27 -2.14 8.43
N SER A 366 17.85 -1.11 7.82
CA SER A 366 18.92 -0.37 8.50
C SER A 366 18.93 1.12 8.15
N PHE A 367 19.36 1.91 9.13
CA PHE A 367 19.74 3.31 8.92
C PHE A 367 21.18 3.51 9.39
N SER A 368 22.03 3.99 8.49
CA SER A 368 23.46 4.23 8.77
C SER A 368 23.85 5.66 8.44
N ALA A 369 24.35 6.38 9.44
CA ALA A 369 24.91 7.73 9.32
C ALA A 369 26.25 7.82 10.08
N GLU A 370 27.00 8.91 9.95
CA GLU A 370 28.30 9.05 10.65
C GLU A 370 28.14 8.85 12.17
N GLY A 371 28.57 7.69 12.68
CA GLY A 371 28.52 7.35 14.11
C GLY A 371 27.21 6.73 14.60
N ALA A 372 26.22 6.52 13.73
CA ALA A 372 24.96 5.83 14.04
C ALA A 372 24.72 4.68 13.05
N SER A 373 24.43 3.49 13.55
CA SER A 373 24.01 2.35 12.74
C SER A 373 22.98 1.58 13.53
N GLN A 374 21.77 1.49 12.99
CA GLN A 374 20.67 0.71 13.53
C GLN A 374 20.33 -0.37 12.51
N VAL A 375 20.17 -1.61 12.96
CA VAL A 375 19.73 -2.73 12.14
C VAL A 375 18.59 -3.41 12.85
N GLN A 376 17.49 -3.61 12.14
CA GLN A 376 16.30 -4.30 12.62
C GLN A 376 16.06 -5.50 11.72
N LYS A 377 16.02 -6.69 12.32
CA LYS A 377 15.57 -7.91 11.64
C LYS A 377 14.05 -7.89 11.65
N ASN A 378 13.42 -8.12 10.50
CA ASN A 378 11.97 -8.15 10.40
C ASN A 378 11.49 -9.46 9.81
N GLY A 379 10.32 -9.86 10.30
CA GLY A 379 9.62 -11.03 9.82
C GLY A 379 8.17 -10.69 9.51
N PHE A 380 7.77 -11.05 8.30
CA PHE A 380 6.48 -10.74 7.71
C PHE A 380 6.00 -11.95 6.90
N CYS A 381 4.70 -12.04 6.59
CA CYS A 381 4.27 -13.03 5.61
C CYS A 381 4.79 -12.64 4.21
N LEU A 382 4.92 -13.56 3.26
CA LEU A 382 5.20 -13.16 1.87
C LEU A 382 3.98 -13.44 1.00
N GLU A 383 3.43 -12.40 0.39
CA GLU A 383 2.30 -12.50 -0.51
C GLU A 383 2.45 -11.60 -1.74
N SER A 384 1.58 -11.81 -2.74
CA SER A 384 1.58 -11.00 -3.95
C SER A 384 0.55 -9.88 -3.81
N THR A 385 1.01 -8.71 -3.38
CA THR A 385 0.17 -7.54 -3.06
C THR A 385 0.06 -6.54 -4.20
N ASP A 386 1.04 -6.48 -5.11
CA ASP A 386 0.99 -5.60 -6.28
C ASP A 386 1.55 -6.26 -7.54
N ARG A 387 0.98 -5.93 -8.71
CA ARG A 387 1.40 -6.47 -10.01
C ARG A 387 2.19 -5.43 -10.80
N LEU A 388 3.49 -5.40 -10.51
CA LEU A 388 4.45 -4.40 -11.01
C LEU A 388 4.91 -4.60 -12.46
N SER A 389 4.76 -5.80 -13.00
CA SER A 389 5.14 -6.12 -14.38
C SER A 389 3.93 -6.31 -15.27
N ASN A 390 4.02 -5.80 -16.51
CA ASN A 390 2.96 -5.93 -17.52
C ASN A 390 3.48 -6.65 -18.76
N ASN A 391 3.67 -7.96 -18.66
CA ASN A 391 4.20 -8.79 -19.74
C ASN A 391 3.63 -10.21 -19.68
N GLU A 392 3.93 -11.02 -20.68
CA GLU A 392 3.40 -12.38 -20.84
C GLU A 392 3.86 -13.35 -19.75
N SER A 393 4.90 -13.00 -18.98
CA SER A 393 5.38 -13.78 -17.85
C SER A 393 4.72 -13.40 -16.53
N SER A 394 3.97 -12.29 -16.47
CA SER A 394 3.30 -11.85 -15.24
C SER A 394 1.79 -12.20 -15.26
N PRO A 395 1.35 -13.23 -14.51
CA PRO A 395 -0.06 -13.61 -14.46
C PRO A 395 -0.92 -12.49 -13.85
N LEU A 396 -2.22 -12.46 -14.19
CA LEU A 396 -3.19 -11.54 -13.54
C LEU A 396 -3.68 -12.04 -12.20
N HIS A 397 -3.52 -13.34 -11.94
CA HIS A 397 -3.95 -14.00 -10.73
C HIS A 397 -2.75 -14.35 -9.86
N THR A 398 -3.01 -14.59 -8.58
CA THR A 398 -2.04 -15.12 -7.64
C THR A 398 -2.73 -16.08 -6.68
N ASP A 399 -2.02 -17.13 -6.28
CA ASP A 399 -2.45 -18.04 -5.21
C ASP A 399 -1.74 -17.70 -3.89
N TYR A 400 -0.82 -16.74 -3.90
CA TYR A 400 0.02 -16.42 -2.75
C TYR A 400 -0.60 -15.34 -1.87
N GLY A 401 -0.82 -15.72 -0.61
CA GLY A 401 -1.31 -14.89 0.49
C GLY A 401 -0.61 -15.32 1.79
N CYS A 402 -0.86 -14.64 2.91
CA CYS A 402 -0.19 -15.01 4.19
C CYS A 402 -0.36 -16.49 4.61
N HIS A 403 -1.42 -17.17 4.18
CA HIS A 403 -1.67 -18.61 4.40
C HIS A 403 -0.84 -19.56 3.53
N PHE A 404 -0.57 -19.14 2.30
CA PHE A 404 0.16 -19.91 1.31
C PHE A 404 1.17 -18.97 0.67
N GLN A 405 2.37 -18.91 1.26
CA GLN A 405 3.28 -17.80 1.03
C GLN A 405 4.13 -17.98 -0.22
N GLY A 406 4.41 -16.84 -0.86
CA GLY A 406 5.20 -16.74 -2.07
C GLY A 406 4.95 -15.43 -2.82
N VAL A 407 5.68 -15.24 -3.91
CA VAL A 407 5.55 -14.06 -4.78
C VAL A 407 5.49 -14.51 -6.24
N SER A 408 4.37 -14.23 -6.89
CA SER A 408 4.14 -14.58 -8.30
C SER A 408 5.13 -13.83 -9.23
N PRO A 409 5.47 -14.38 -10.41
CA PRO A 409 6.32 -13.68 -11.38
C PRO A 409 5.76 -12.30 -11.74
N GLY A 410 6.59 -11.26 -11.65
CA GLY A 410 6.19 -9.90 -11.96
C GLY A 410 5.27 -9.24 -10.93
N TRP A 411 5.05 -9.88 -9.78
CA TRP A 411 4.37 -9.32 -8.62
C TRP A 411 5.38 -8.91 -7.54
N GLY A 412 4.98 -8.02 -6.67
CA GLY A 412 5.72 -7.63 -5.48
C GLY A 412 4.99 -7.95 -4.19
N ASP A 413 5.79 -8.05 -3.13
CA ASP A 413 5.37 -8.06 -1.73
C ASP A 413 5.66 -6.69 -1.12
N LEU A 414 4.62 -5.89 -0.92
CA LEU A 414 4.65 -4.54 -0.39
C LEU A 414 4.16 -4.50 1.05
N TYR A 415 5.05 -4.04 1.91
CA TYR A 415 4.75 -3.66 3.28
C TYR A 415 4.74 -2.14 3.41
N GLY A 416 3.56 -1.62 3.74
CA GLY A 416 3.34 -0.19 3.89
C GLY A 416 4.00 0.40 5.13
N SER A 417 4.43 1.65 5.03
CA SER A 417 5.16 2.38 6.07
C SER A 417 4.47 2.49 7.44
N SER A 418 3.17 2.26 7.49
CA SER A 418 2.40 2.28 8.74
C SER A 418 2.38 0.97 9.51
N LEU A 419 2.75 -0.12 8.85
CA LEU A 419 2.70 -1.43 9.46
C LEU A 419 3.64 -1.51 10.66
N THR A 420 3.13 -2.07 11.75
CA THR A 420 3.95 -2.30 12.95
C THR A 420 5.22 -3.07 12.59
N CYS A 421 6.37 -2.59 13.07
CA CYS A 421 7.71 -3.09 12.75
C CYS A 421 8.29 -2.71 11.38
N ASN A 422 7.52 -2.06 10.48
CA ASN A 422 8.05 -1.61 9.20
C ASN A 422 8.73 -0.23 9.28
N TRP A 423 9.77 -0.16 10.13
CA TRP A 423 10.51 1.07 10.41
C TRP A 423 11.93 0.79 10.91
N VAL A 424 12.70 1.85 11.08
CA VAL A 424 13.91 1.87 11.89
C VAL A 424 13.70 2.82 13.08
N ASP A 425 13.90 2.32 14.30
CA ASP A 425 13.85 3.15 15.51
C ASP A 425 15.09 4.07 15.58
N ILE A 426 14.85 5.37 15.38
CA ILE A 426 15.88 6.41 15.37
C ILE A 426 15.83 7.29 16.63
N THR A 427 15.19 6.83 17.71
CA THR A 427 15.03 7.62 18.95
C THR A 427 16.37 8.02 19.56
N GLU A 428 17.35 7.13 19.53
CA GLU A 428 18.71 7.37 20.08
C GLU A 428 19.68 8.00 19.07
N VAL A 429 19.22 8.32 17.86
CA VAL A 429 20.06 8.97 16.83
C VAL A 429 20.18 10.47 17.13
N ASP A 430 21.38 10.90 17.51
CA ASP A 430 21.66 12.30 17.87
C ASP A 430 21.58 13.22 16.63
N THR A 431 20.48 13.96 16.56
CA THR A 431 20.24 15.02 15.57
C THR A 431 20.33 16.41 16.18
N SER A 432 20.82 16.53 17.43
CA SER A 432 20.81 17.79 18.19
C SER A 432 21.68 18.90 17.58
N THR A 433 22.70 18.54 16.79
CA THR A 433 23.62 19.48 16.15
C THR A 433 23.15 19.99 14.79
N GLY A 434 22.09 19.38 14.23
CA GLY A 434 21.50 19.73 12.93
C GLY A 434 20.88 18.51 12.23
N PRO A 435 20.28 18.69 11.05
CA PRO A 435 19.82 17.58 10.22
C PRO A 435 20.95 16.58 9.94
N LEU A 436 20.62 15.29 9.91
CA LEU A 436 21.56 14.20 9.71
C LEU A 436 21.18 13.40 8.47
N THR A 437 22.09 13.35 7.50
CA THR A 437 21.93 12.54 6.29
C THR A 437 22.58 11.17 6.50
N GLY A 438 21.89 10.12 6.09
CA GLY A 438 22.37 8.74 6.14
C GLY A 438 21.68 7.85 5.12
N ASP A 439 22.11 6.60 5.09
CA ASP A 439 21.62 5.57 4.19
C ASP A 439 20.52 4.75 4.87
N LEU A 440 19.31 4.79 4.32
CA LEU A 440 18.25 3.84 4.62
C LEU A 440 18.37 2.65 3.65
N ALA A 441 18.45 1.43 4.16
CA ALA A 441 18.57 0.24 3.33
C ALA A 441 17.63 -0.88 3.79
N PHE A 442 17.11 -1.62 2.81
CA PHE A 442 16.42 -2.89 2.98
C PHE A 442 17.23 -3.95 2.24
N ARG A 443 17.60 -5.00 2.97
CA ARG A 443 18.19 -6.21 2.43
C ARG A 443 17.19 -7.36 2.57
N SER A 444 16.59 -7.76 1.46
CA SER A 444 15.79 -8.98 1.36
C SER A 444 16.67 -10.22 1.42
N ASN A 445 16.08 -11.35 1.81
CA ASN A 445 16.68 -12.68 1.83
C ASN A 445 18.13 -12.78 2.35
N PRO A 446 18.53 -12.05 3.42
CA PRO A 446 19.94 -11.92 3.80
C PRO A 446 20.61 -13.26 4.17
N ASP A 447 19.78 -14.22 4.59
CA ASP A 447 20.15 -15.50 5.17
C ASP A 447 19.83 -16.70 4.22
N GLY A 448 19.27 -16.44 3.03
CA GLY A 448 19.01 -17.44 2.00
C GLY A 448 17.87 -18.42 2.33
N PHE A 449 16.82 -17.94 3.00
CA PHE A 449 15.61 -18.73 3.29
C PHE A 449 14.57 -18.64 2.18
N LEU A 450 14.63 -17.60 1.35
CA LEU A 450 13.85 -17.46 0.13
C LEU A 450 14.64 -18.11 -1.01
N CYS A 451 14.05 -19.09 -1.70
CA CYS A 451 14.75 -19.84 -2.74
C CYS A 451 14.68 -19.09 -4.08
N GLU A 452 15.69 -18.28 -4.36
CA GLU A 452 15.87 -17.57 -5.64
C GLU A 452 16.59 -18.45 -6.65
N GLY A 453 15.94 -19.57 -6.98
CA GLY A 453 16.50 -20.61 -7.83
C GLY A 453 15.60 -21.82 -7.93
N THR A 454 16.19 -22.99 -8.06
CA THR A 454 15.42 -24.23 -8.15
C THR A 454 15.27 -24.87 -6.77
N LEU A 455 14.04 -24.81 -6.26
CA LEU A 455 13.64 -25.52 -5.05
C LEU A 455 13.83 -27.03 -5.26
N GLN A 456 14.55 -27.67 -4.33
CA GLN A 456 14.79 -29.11 -4.42
C GLN A 456 13.65 -29.88 -3.78
N THR A 457 13.11 -30.87 -4.49
CA THR A 457 12.02 -31.72 -4.00
C THR A 457 12.40 -33.20 -3.95
N ASP A 458 11.69 -33.98 -3.16
CA ASP A 458 11.79 -35.43 -3.17
C ASP A 458 11.03 -36.07 -4.36
N GLU A 459 11.00 -37.41 -4.44
CA GLU A 459 10.32 -38.15 -5.51
C GLU A 459 8.79 -37.92 -5.55
N SER A 460 8.20 -37.40 -4.47
CA SER A 460 6.77 -37.08 -4.36
C SER A 460 6.44 -35.61 -4.67
N GLY A 461 7.46 -34.78 -4.87
CA GLY A 461 7.32 -33.33 -5.07
C GLY A 461 7.31 -32.52 -3.77
N ALA A 462 7.59 -33.14 -2.61
CA ALA A 462 7.67 -32.42 -1.34
C ALA A 462 9.03 -31.69 -1.20
N GLN A 463 9.01 -30.49 -0.62
CA GLN A 463 10.19 -29.65 -0.42
C GLN A 463 11.24 -30.33 0.46
N LEU A 464 12.51 -30.29 0.03
CA LEU A 464 13.65 -30.73 0.82
C LEU A 464 14.20 -29.58 1.68
N TRP A 465 14.83 -29.95 2.79
CA TRP A 465 15.28 -29.01 3.83
C TRP A 465 16.72 -29.30 4.24
N GLU A 466 17.47 -28.26 4.58
CA GLU A 466 18.81 -28.36 5.18
C GLU A 466 18.90 -27.59 6.50
N GLU A 467 19.76 -28.04 7.40
CA GLU A 467 20.01 -27.36 8.68
C GLU A 467 20.72 -26.02 8.41
N SER A 468 20.18 -24.92 8.93
CA SER A 468 20.80 -23.60 8.87
C SER A 468 21.77 -23.37 10.03
N GLU A 469 22.38 -22.19 10.11
CA GLU A 469 23.19 -21.79 11.27
C GLU A 469 22.36 -21.27 12.46
N PHE A 470 21.05 -21.06 12.27
CA PHE A 470 20.16 -20.49 13.27
C PHE A 470 19.60 -21.56 14.22
N MET A 471 19.31 -21.12 15.44
CA MET A 471 18.73 -21.93 16.51
C MET A 471 17.55 -21.17 17.12
N THR A 472 16.51 -21.89 17.52
CA THR A 472 15.40 -21.31 18.30
C THR A 472 15.85 -20.89 19.69
N GLU A 473 15.01 -20.15 20.42
CA GLU A 473 15.28 -19.77 21.82
C GLU A 473 15.51 -20.98 22.74
N VAL A 474 14.87 -22.11 22.44
CA VAL A 474 15.01 -23.36 23.20
C VAL A 474 16.18 -24.24 22.72
N GLY A 475 16.91 -23.80 21.69
CA GLY A 475 18.14 -24.42 21.19
C GLY A 475 17.91 -25.51 20.13
N ASP A 476 16.74 -25.54 19.50
CA ASP A 476 16.46 -26.45 18.38
C ASP A 476 16.97 -25.85 17.06
N PRO A 477 17.49 -26.68 16.14
CA PRO A 477 17.97 -26.19 14.84
C PRO A 477 16.82 -25.63 14.00
N VAL A 478 17.11 -24.55 13.28
CA VAL A 478 16.24 -23.99 12.25
C VAL A 478 16.67 -24.53 10.90
N PHE A 479 15.72 -24.97 10.07
CA PHE A 479 16.00 -25.52 8.75
C PHE A 479 15.53 -24.56 7.67
N ARG A 480 16.30 -24.43 6.59
CA ARG A 480 15.90 -23.64 5.42
C ARG A 480 15.62 -24.55 4.21
N PRO A 481 14.85 -24.06 3.22
CA PRO A 481 14.61 -24.81 2.00
C PRO A 481 15.93 -25.17 1.31
N LEU A 482 16.06 -26.41 0.87
CA LEU A 482 17.20 -26.80 0.05
C LEU A 482 16.99 -26.18 -1.35
N CYS A 483 17.84 -25.22 -1.68
CA CYS A 483 17.74 -24.43 -2.90
C CYS A 483 19.01 -24.54 -3.73
N GLU A 484 18.87 -24.86 -5.01
CA GLU A 484 19.93 -24.61 -5.99
C GLU A 484 19.83 -23.15 -6.45
N GLN A 485 20.52 -22.28 -5.73
CA GLN A 485 20.49 -20.83 -5.96
C GLN A 485 20.92 -20.47 -7.38
N ALA A 486 20.15 -19.60 -8.01
CA ALA A 486 20.42 -19.17 -9.36
C ALA A 486 21.48 -18.05 -9.33
N PRO A 487 22.58 -18.14 -10.10
CA PRO A 487 23.66 -17.18 -9.93
C PRO A 487 23.26 -15.74 -10.24
N GLY A 488 23.51 -14.83 -9.31
CA GLY A 488 23.39 -13.38 -9.50
C GLY A 488 22.08 -12.75 -9.05
N THR A 489 21.11 -13.54 -8.58
CA THR A 489 19.86 -13.03 -7.99
C THR A 489 20.12 -12.25 -6.71
N GLU A 490 21.14 -12.66 -5.94
CA GLU A 490 21.53 -12.01 -4.68
C GLU A 490 22.02 -10.56 -4.84
N ALA A 491 22.23 -10.09 -6.08
CA ALA A 491 22.76 -8.78 -6.38
C ALA A 491 21.71 -7.66 -6.23
N ASN A 492 20.42 -8.00 -6.32
CA ASN A 492 19.28 -7.08 -6.29
C ASN A 492 18.44 -7.18 -5.00
N ASP A 493 18.81 -8.08 -4.09
CA ASP A 493 18.26 -8.20 -2.74
C ASP A 493 18.49 -6.96 -1.86
N VAL A 494 19.31 -5.99 -2.29
CA VAL A 494 19.65 -4.81 -1.49
C VAL A 494 19.20 -3.54 -2.20
N GLY A 495 18.27 -2.84 -1.58
CA GLY A 495 17.90 -1.46 -1.91
C GLY A 495 18.46 -0.48 -0.89
N GLN A 496 18.89 0.69 -1.36
CA GLN A 496 19.36 1.77 -0.50
C GLN A 496 18.99 3.14 -1.07
N VAL A 497 18.56 4.05 -0.20
CA VAL A 497 18.31 5.46 -0.51
C VAL A 497 18.94 6.37 0.55
N GLU A 498 19.35 7.57 0.13
CA GLU A 498 19.82 8.60 1.05
C GLU A 498 18.61 9.32 1.69
N VAL A 499 18.57 9.38 3.02
CA VAL A 499 17.52 10.03 3.79
C VAL A 499 18.13 11.08 4.71
N THR A 500 17.45 12.22 4.86
CA THR A 500 17.85 13.27 5.81
C THR A 500 16.86 13.32 6.97
N LEU A 501 17.33 12.95 8.16
CA LEU A 501 16.60 13.12 9.39
C LEU A 501 16.63 14.60 9.81
N PRO A 502 15.49 15.23 10.09
CA PRO A 502 15.47 16.61 10.55
C PRO A 502 16.07 16.72 11.97
N GLN A 503 16.50 17.92 12.37
CA GLN A 503 16.97 18.17 13.74
C GLN A 503 15.85 17.94 14.77
N ARG A 504 14.63 18.32 14.44
CA ARG A 504 13.40 18.19 15.23
C ARG A 504 12.20 18.04 14.30
N GLY A 505 11.12 17.49 14.81
CA GLY A 505 9.90 17.26 14.06
C GLY A 505 9.97 16.02 13.17
N GLY A 506 8.86 15.75 12.51
CA GLY A 506 8.64 14.65 11.59
C GLY A 506 7.91 15.13 10.34
N PHE A 507 7.09 14.27 9.78
CA PHE A 507 6.41 14.47 8.50
C PHE A 507 5.44 15.66 8.51
N VAL A 508 4.87 15.99 9.68
CA VAL A 508 3.95 17.13 9.85
C VAL A 508 4.68 18.45 9.70
N THR A 509 5.92 18.53 10.18
CA THR A 509 6.80 19.69 9.99
C THR A 509 7.64 19.66 8.72
N ALA A 510 7.57 18.58 7.95
CA ALA A 510 8.23 18.48 6.65
C ALA A 510 7.39 19.17 5.56
N PRO A 511 8.02 19.59 4.45
CA PRO A 511 7.28 20.02 3.28
C PRO A 511 6.31 18.94 2.79
N CYS A 512 5.14 19.34 2.29
CA CYS A 512 4.22 18.38 1.68
C CYS A 512 4.91 17.64 0.52
N ARG A 513 4.79 16.30 0.52
CA ARG A 513 5.41 15.43 -0.48
C ARG A 513 4.76 15.59 -1.85
N THR A 514 3.48 15.97 -1.85
CA THR A 514 2.69 16.25 -3.04
C THR A 514 2.02 17.62 -2.94
N GLU A 515 1.82 18.28 -4.09
CA GLU A 515 1.03 19.52 -4.17
C GLU A 515 -0.49 19.28 -4.13
N HIS A 516 -0.92 18.03 -3.93
CA HIS A 516 -2.32 17.63 -3.86
C HIS A 516 -2.89 17.55 -2.44
N ASP A 517 -2.04 17.58 -1.41
CA ASP A 517 -2.44 17.65 0.00
C ASP A 517 -2.83 19.07 0.35
N LEU A 518 -4.11 19.38 0.14
CA LEU A 518 -4.63 20.74 0.20
C LEU A 518 -5.55 20.92 1.40
N GLY A 519 -5.51 22.11 1.99
CA GLY A 519 -6.46 22.52 3.01
C GLY A 519 -6.03 22.19 4.43
N PRO A 520 -6.94 22.40 5.40
CA PRO A 520 -6.61 22.41 6.83
C PRO A 520 -6.40 21.01 7.43
N LEU A 521 -6.73 19.94 6.70
CA LEU A 521 -6.65 18.56 7.20
C LEU A 521 -5.34 17.85 6.84
N ARG A 522 -4.51 18.42 5.96
CA ARG A 522 -3.23 17.82 5.56
C ARG A 522 -2.26 17.64 6.72
N ASN A 523 -1.25 16.80 6.55
CA ASN A 523 -0.26 16.46 7.59
C ASN A 523 1.16 16.92 7.24
N CYS A 524 1.31 18.13 6.71
CA CYS A 524 2.59 18.65 6.24
C CYS A 524 2.59 20.19 6.19
N ASP A 525 3.77 20.79 6.01
CA ASP A 525 4.05 22.24 6.00
C ASP A 525 3.82 22.96 7.35
N PHE A 526 3.64 22.23 8.44
CA PHE A 526 3.48 22.85 9.75
C PHE A 526 4.81 23.34 10.32
N GLU A 527 4.74 24.38 11.14
CA GLU A 527 5.88 24.87 11.92
C GLU A 527 5.46 24.91 13.38
N GLU A 528 6.31 24.32 14.23
CA GLU A 528 6.16 24.37 15.69
C GLU A 528 6.45 25.79 16.19
N GLN A 529 5.58 26.31 17.04
CA GLN A 529 5.84 27.58 17.73
C GLN A 529 6.92 27.38 18.82
N PRO A 530 7.82 28.36 19.05
CA PRO A 530 9.02 28.15 19.87
C PRO A 530 8.79 27.82 21.35
N ALA A 531 7.57 28.02 21.88
CA ALA A 531 7.27 27.89 23.29
C ALA A 531 6.24 26.79 23.53
N LEU A 532 6.64 25.77 24.28
CA LEU A 532 5.71 24.78 24.84
C LEU A 532 4.80 25.46 25.87
N SER A 533 3.54 25.06 25.87
CA SER A 533 2.53 25.61 26.76
C SER A 533 2.16 24.58 27.83
N VAL A 534 1.96 25.06 29.05
CA VAL A 534 1.69 24.22 30.23
C VAL A 534 0.23 24.34 30.63
N CYS A 535 -0.39 23.23 31.00
CA CYS A 535 -1.73 23.11 31.54
C CYS A 535 -1.79 21.99 32.60
N ALA A 536 -2.87 21.91 33.37
CA ALA A 536 -3.11 20.81 34.28
C ALA A 536 -3.60 19.56 33.50
N PRO A 537 -2.97 18.38 33.66
CA PRO A 537 -3.34 17.18 32.93
C PRO A 537 -4.84 16.86 33.02
N GLY A 538 -5.48 16.63 31.86
CA GLY A 538 -6.90 16.31 31.76
C GLY A 538 -7.86 17.49 31.94
N GLU A 539 -7.38 18.72 32.18
CA GLU A 539 -8.24 19.89 32.24
C GLU A 539 -8.71 20.34 30.85
N ALA A 540 -9.85 21.01 30.79
CA ALA A 540 -10.27 21.68 29.56
C ALA A 540 -9.43 22.96 29.38
N VAL A 541 -8.76 23.08 28.23
CA VAL A 541 -7.99 24.26 27.83
C VAL A 541 -8.81 25.03 26.80
N SER A 542 -8.80 26.36 26.92
CA SER A 542 -9.36 27.26 25.92
C SER A 542 -8.32 28.31 25.59
N LEU A 543 -8.01 28.46 24.31
CA LEU A 543 -7.08 29.46 23.80
C LEU A 543 -7.85 30.39 22.87
N THR A 544 -7.52 31.67 22.91
CA THR A 544 -7.85 32.61 21.84
C THR A 544 -6.63 32.75 20.94
N CYS A 545 -6.73 32.26 19.71
CA CYS A 545 -5.73 32.44 18.67
C CYS A 545 -6.08 33.65 17.80
N SER A 546 -5.08 34.41 17.39
CA SER A 546 -5.23 35.60 16.56
C SER A 546 -4.17 35.59 15.46
N LEU A 547 -4.53 36.14 14.31
CA LEU A 547 -3.66 36.28 13.16
C LEU A 547 -3.30 37.75 12.98
N ALA A 548 -2.00 38.07 12.90
CA ALA A 548 -1.57 39.45 12.76
C ALA A 548 -1.87 40.02 11.36
N GLY A 549 -2.57 41.15 11.31
CA GLY A 549 -2.75 41.95 10.09
C GLY A 549 -3.63 41.27 9.03
N ASP A 550 -3.32 41.53 7.76
CA ASP A 550 -4.09 41.03 6.60
C ASP A 550 -3.53 39.69 6.07
N ALA A 551 -2.92 38.87 6.94
CA ALA A 551 -2.37 37.58 6.52
C ALA A 551 -3.47 36.62 6.05
N ALA A 552 -3.12 35.70 5.15
CA ALA A 552 -4.04 34.67 4.70
C ALA A 552 -4.41 33.72 5.85
N PRO A 553 -5.60 33.08 5.82
CA PRO A 553 -6.00 32.14 6.87
C PRO A 553 -4.94 31.08 7.15
N GLN A 554 -4.72 30.80 8.43
CA GLN A 554 -3.77 29.80 8.90
C GLN A 554 -4.54 28.67 9.59
N VAL A 555 -4.07 27.44 9.48
CA VAL A 555 -4.48 26.34 10.35
C VAL A 555 -3.58 26.34 11.59
N VAL A 556 -4.18 26.16 12.76
CA VAL A 556 -3.51 25.90 14.03
C VAL A 556 -3.80 24.46 14.44
N ARG A 557 -2.74 23.70 14.70
CA ARG A 557 -2.81 22.33 15.19
C ARG A 557 -2.16 22.24 16.57
N ILE A 558 -2.86 21.61 17.50
CA ILE A 558 -2.39 21.40 18.86
C ILE A 558 -2.00 19.93 19.00
N CYS A 559 -0.72 19.70 19.33
CA CYS A 559 -0.19 18.35 19.52
C CYS A 559 0.32 18.17 20.94
N ARG A 560 0.50 16.91 21.33
CA ARG A 560 1.18 16.54 22.57
C ARG A 560 2.67 16.92 22.52
N THR A 561 3.31 16.89 23.67
CA THR A 561 4.76 16.98 23.80
C THR A 561 5.28 15.70 24.45
N SER A 562 6.59 15.51 24.38
CA SER A 562 7.29 14.48 25.15
C SER A 562 8.29 15.16 26.08
N GLN A 563 8.17 14.87 27.37
CA GLN A 563 9.17 15.31 28.36
C GLN A 563 10.48 14.53 28.20
N VAL A 564 10.40 13.25 27.83
CA VAL A 564 11.56 12.39 27.61
C VAL A 564 12.37 12.86 26.40
N LEU A 565 11.71 13.19 25.28
CA LEU A 565 12.36 13.70 24.07
C LEU A 565 12.67 15.20 24.13
N GLY A 566 12.13 15.92 25.12
CA GLY A 566 12.44 17.33 25.38
C GLY A 566 11.89 18.33 24.35
N GLY A 567 10.72 18.05 23.77
CA GLY A 567 10.10 18.88 22.74
C GLY A 567 8.70 18.42 22.31
N GLY A 568 8.11 19.15 21.35
CA GLY A 568 6.88 18.73 20.69
C GLY A 568 7.06 17.44 19.90
N VAL A 569 6.03 16.59 19.95
CA VAL A 569 5.84 15.48 19.03
C VAL A 569 4.78 15.93 18.04
N ASP A 570 5.19 16.19 16.80
CA ASP A 570 4.25 16.64 15.78
C ASP A 570 3.25 15.52 15.47
N CYS A 571 2.01 15.90 15.19
CA CYS A 571 0.88 14.99 15.15
C CYS A 571 0.06 15.16 13.88
N SER A 572 -0.40 14.03 13.36
CA SER A 572 -1.32 14.01 12.23
C SER A 572 -2.64 14.72 12.60
N HIS A 573 -3.50 14.95 11.62
CA HIS A 573 -4.83 15.53 11.86
C HIS A 573 -5.65 14.65 12.81
N VAL A 574 -5.58 13.32 12.63
CA VAL A 574 -6.35 12.36 13.42
C VAL A 574 -5.85 12.25 14.87
N ASP A 575 -4.56 12.52 15.09
CA ASP A 575 -3.94 12.50 16.43
C ASP A 575 -3.95 13.86 17.14
N ALA A 576 -4.42 14.91 16.46
CA ALA A 576 -4.40 16.27 16.99
C ALA A 576 -5.40 16.46 18.13
N LEU A 577 -4.97 17.18 19.17
CA LEU A 577 -5.83 17.59 20.28
C LEU A 577 -6.85 18.64 19.84
N ALA A 578 -6.46 19.48 18.87
CA ALA A 578 -7.32 20.38 18.13
C ALA A 578 -6.69 20.75 16.79
N ASN A 579 -7.52 20.99 15.78
CA ASN A 579 -7.12 21.50 14.47
C ASN A 579 -8.16 22.52 14.01
N VAL A 580 -7.79 23.80 13.96
CA VAL A 580 -8.72 24.90 13.69
C VAL A 580 -8.16 25.87 12.66
N VAL A 581 -9.04 26.46 11.86
CA VAL A 581 -8.67 27.56 10.97
C VAL A 581 -8.81 28.89 11.70
N VAL A 582 -7.75 29.68 11.69
CA VAL A 582 -7.68 31.01 12.29
C VAL A 582 -7.75 32.07 11.20
N GLU A 583 -8.77 32.91 11.29
CA GLU A 583 -8.92 34.14 10.51
C GLU A 583 -9.20 35.34 11.41
N GLY A 584 -8.51 36.46 11.17
CA GLY A 584 -8.71 37.71 11.91
C GLY A 584 -8.22 37.73 13.36
N ASP A 585 -8.89 38.53 14.19
CA ASP A 585 -8.37 38.97 15.50
C ASP A 585 -8.60 37.97 16.64
N ALA A 586 -9.53 37.01 16.50
CA ALA A 586 -9.85 36.06 17.57
C ALA A 586 -10.58 34.81 17.04
N THR A 587 -9.98 33.65 17.25
CA THR A 587 -10.54 32.31 17.02
C THR A 587 -10.35 31.49 18.29
N GLU A 588 -11.44 30.94 18.81
CA GLU A 588 -11.39 30.08 20.00
C GLU A 588 -10.93 28.67 19.64
N VAL A 589 -10.02 28.12 20.44
CA VAL A 589 -9.49 26.76 20.32
C VAL A 589 -9.72 26.06 21.64
N SER A 590 -10.43 24.94 21.63
CA SER A 590 -10.70 24.17 22.84
C SER A 590 -10.25 22.73 22.68
N PHE A 591 -9.59 22.21 23.70
CA PHE A 591 -9.11 20.83 23.74
C PHE A 591 -8.92 20.38 25.19
N THR A 592 -8.68 19.09 25.39
CA THR A 592 -8.32 18.54 26.70
C THR A 592 -6.80 18.52 26.82
N CYS A 593 -6.27 19.14 27.88
CA CYS A 593 -4.86 19.11 28.21
C CYS A 593 -4.37 17.64 28.26
N PRO A 594 -3.22 17.31 27.64
CA PRO A 594 -2.71 15.95 27.62
C PRO A 594 -2.64 15.33 29.02
N ALA A 595 -3.34 14.21 29.17
CA ALA A 595 -3.25 13.38 30.37
C ALA A 595 -1.92 12.62 30.38
N ALA A 596 -1.53 12.15 31.57
CA ALA A 596 -0.39 11.26 31.74
C ALA A 596 -0.57 10.00 30.88
N LEU A 597 0.47 9.63 30.15
CA LEU A 597 0.56 8.35 29.45
C LEU A 597 1.20 7.30 30.37
N ASP A 598 2.26 7.69 31.07
CA ASP A 598 2.97 6.88 32.06
C ASP A 598 3.63 7.76 33.14
N ALA A 599 4.59 7.18 33.88
CA ALA A 599 5.31 7.88 34.95
C ALA A 599 6.38 8.88 34.46
N GLU A 600 6.92 8.68 33.26
CA GLU A 600 7.93 9.53 32.61
C GLU A 600 7.28 10.60 31.71
N GLU A 601 6.06 10.35 31.23
CA GLU A 601 5.23 11.26 30.46
C GLU A 601 3.96 11.64 31.24
N PRO A 602 4.07 12.53 32.26
CA PRO A 602 2.95 12.91 33.13
C PRO A 602 1.90 13.80 32.45
N GLY A 603 2.09 14.17 31.18
CA GLY A 603 1.26 15.10 30.45
C GLY A 603 1.39 16.53 30.98
N GLY A 604 0.38 17.36 30.71
CA GLY A 604 0.36 18.75 31.18
C GLY A 604 1.09 19.75 30.28
N GLU A 605 1.54 19.32 29.10
CA GLU A 605 2.22 20.17 28.12
C GLU A 605 1.68 19.90 26.71
N TYR A 606 1.66 20.93 25.87
CA TYR A 606 1.25 20.84 24.47
C TYR A 606 2.07 21.78 23.58
N GLY A 607 2.22 21.38 22.32
CA GLY A 607 2.83 22.16 21.25
C GLY A 607 1.77 22.81 20.37
N VAL A 608 2.05 24.03 19.90
CA VAL A 608 1.22 24.75 18.94
C VAL A 608 1.93 24.75 17.60
N TYR A 609 1.28 24.24 16.57
CA TYR A 609 1.77 24.18 15.22
C TYR A 609 0.89 25.05 14.35
N SER A 610 1.46 25.69 13.34
CA SER A 610 0.67 26.46 12.38
C SER A 610 1.12 26.21 10.96
N ALA A 611 0.25 26.48 9.99
CA ALA A 611 0.57 26.52 8.57
C ALA A 611 -0.46 27.37 7.82
N PRO A 612 -0.15 27.91 6.63
CA PRO A 612 -1.18 28.46 5.76
C PRO A 612 -2.26 27.43 5.45
N VAL A 613 -3.53 27.81 5.34
CA VAL A 613 -4.58 26.87 4.89
C VAL A 613 -4.37 26.48 3.43
N TRP A 614 -3.92 27.44 2.61
CA TRP A 614 -3.54 27.23 1.22
C TRP A 614 -2.03 27.32 1.10
N SER A 615 -1.37 26.27 0.61
CA SER A 615 0.10 26.16 0.56
C SER A 615 0.78 27.25 -0.28
N GLY A 616 0.06 27.88 -1.22
CA GLY A 616 0.55 29.02 -1.99
C GLY A 616 0.62 30.34 -1.21
N ASP A 617 0.01 30.42 -0.03
CA ASP A 617 -0.02 31.63 0.78
C ASP A 617 1.21 31.73 1.71
N ALA A 618 1.58 32.96 2.07
CA ALA A 618 2.64 33.17 3.05
C ALA A 618 2.17 32.77 4.46
N ARG A 619 3.10 32.26 5.27
CA ARG A 619 2.89 32.05 6.70
C ARG A 619 2.58 33.38 7.38
N GLY A 620 1.52 33.38 8.20
CA GLY A 620 1.16 34.49 9.05
C GLY A 620 1.61 34.29 10.49
N ASP A 621 1.84 35.38 11.21
CA ASP A 621 2.18 35.34 12.63
C ASP A 621 0.93 35.02 13.46
N VAL A 622 0.80 33.76 13.90
CA VAL A 622 -0.30 33.31 14.78
C VAL A 622 0.12 33.43 16.24
N THR A 623 -0.71 34.10 17.05
CA THR A 623 -0.54 34.17 18.50
C THR A 623 -1.71 33.51 19.21
N CYS A 624 -1.46 32.50 20.05
CA CYS A 624 -2.46 31.84 20.87
C CYS A 624 -2.20 32.09 22.36
N SER A 625 -3.23 32.46 23.11
CA SER A 625 -3.14 32.71 24.56
C SER A 625 -4.36 32.17 25.31
N SER A 626 -4.14 31.64 26.52
CA SER A 626 -5.19 31.13 27.42
C SER A 626 -5.87 32.20 28.29
#